data_AF-A0A1B8AF88-F1
#
_entry.id   AF-A0A1B8AF88-F1
#
_cell.length_a   1.000
_cell.length_b   1.000
_cell.length_c   1.000
_cell.angle_alpha   90.00
_cell.angle_beta   90.00
_cell.angle_gamma   90.00
#
_symmetry.space_group_name_H-M   'P 1'
#
loop_
_entity.id
_entity.type
_entity.pdbx_description
1 polymer ?
#
loop_
_entity_poly.entity_id
_entity_poly.type
_entity_poly.pdbx_seq_one_letter_code
_entity_poly.pdbx_strand_id
1 'polypeptide(L)'
;MSTANIKQNIEVTIKGYISSFVDARVENNPHIVNRNTSPDCLRSMLPSILGGGGTMPNGAYEAIFAKGLQAGGMDSVNITDLIIDEDARKAAVTAVADMVFLGERSSMDFSWFLHFNEDGTKIVKIVEFVDSLAFTGLQQKMAGAAKQVRRVKCDEARPSCQRCTSTGRKCDGYQTSPCSKPPPTCLVTTYKSPVEAASLQFFTEKTLDNFQTFFPDNLWSTKMLQVAHDEDCIKHGLLALSQFHRLYLTHQQWQKEDSAPALTHYNFAIGKLLTPTPDAHAHALILSCLIFVCIELLQGKTESAIGLFKYGCSMIRQFRSSTKHTLSSDVQETINLAEACFKRIAVQFLTLMADIDPALWLSYYNTFSNTLTLQERSFACLSDAREALLDILVEQASPGLKGKSARDIMAHSVKVTRWGELFDALLLKQANSVTLPTNTEIRTIALLQLHRKYSEINVAKYIHGQGDPCFWDGFTTEFSEMVDYAATAAGLDQNYAKRTWDTDYPPKAYFHIDLGFTSVLISVIARCRDPFVRRRALAVMLADRAQEGAFNAYQSARVAARVMDLEEARSGKEVKCSSDIPPEARNRTIRVHLKGDTKMRLVYKFSQGSFEEESSMTE
;
A
#
# COMPACT_ATOMS: atom_id res chain seq x y z
N MET A 1 6.85 15.67 50.68
CA MET A 1 7.97 16.53 50.24
C MET A 1 7.67 16.99 48.82
N SER A 2 7.81 18.29 48.56
CA SER A 2 7.15 19.05 47.49
C SER A 2 7.51 18.60 46.06
N THR A 3 6.50 18.25 45.25
CA THR A 3 6.60 18.01 43.79
C THR A 3 7.15 19.21 43.02
N ALA A 4 7.07 20.42 43.57
CA ALA A 4 7.59 21.64 42.94
C ALA A 4 9.12 21.63 42.70
N ASN A 5 9.86 20.73 43.38
CA ASN A 5 11.32 20.63 43.21
C ASN A 5 11.72 19.73 42.02
N ILE A 6 10.96 18.65 41.75
CA ILE A 6 11.34 17.66 40.73
C ILE A 6 11.22 18.23 39.31
N LYS A 7 10.11 18.90 38.99
CA LYS A 7 9.93 19.53 37.68
C LYS A 7 11.03 20.56 37.41
N GLN A 8 11.35 21.39 38.40
CA GLN A 8 12.39 22.40 38.30
C GLN A 8 13.77 21.76 38.09
N ASN A 9 14.08 20.66 38.79
CA ASN A 9 15.32 19.91 38.58
C ASN A 9 15.40 19.33 37.18
N ILE A 10 14.30 18.77 36.67
CA ILE A 10 14.24 18.25 35.30
C ILE A 10 14.47 19.39 34.29
N GLU A 11 13.79 20.53 34.43
CA GLU A 11 13.98 21.69 33.55
C GLU A 11 15.42 22.21 33.54
N VAL A 12 16.05 22.31 34.72
CA VAL A 12 17.45 22.73 34.86
C VAL A 12 18.39 21.71 34.22
N THR A 13 18.15 20.43 34.44
CA THR A 13 18.97 19.34 33.88
C THR A 13 18.87 19.31 32.34
N ILE A 14 17.67 19.53 31.78
CA ILE A 14 17.43 19.60 30.34
C ILE A 14 18.18 20.78 29.72
N LYS A 15 18.00 21.98 30.28
CA LYS A 15 18.66 23.19 29.77
C LYS A 15 20.18 23.05 29.83
N GLY A 16 20.71 22.52 30.93
CA GLY A 16 22.13 22.24 31.09
C GLY A 16 22.65 21.17 30.12
N TYR A 17 21.86 20.13 29.84
CA TYR A 17 22.21 19.10 28.85
C TYR A 17 22.23 19.66 27.43
N ILE A 18 21.22 20.44 27.04
CA ILE A 18 21.13 20.98 25.67
C ILE A 18 22.21 22.04 25.44
N SER A 19 22.47 22.92 26.41
CA SER A 19 23.56 23.90 26.27
C SER A 19 24.94 23.26 26.23
N SER A 20 25.09 22.04 26.79
CA SER A 20 26.38 21.34 26.84
C SER A 20 26.99 21.08 25.46
N PHE A 21 26.18 20.99 24.40
CA PHE A 21 26.68 20.81 23.04
C PHE A 21 27.35 22.07 22.49
N VAL A 22 26.85 23.25 22.84
CA VAL A 22 27.47 24.54 22.52
C VAL A 22 28.72 24.74 23.38
N ASP A 23 28.60 24.51 24.69
CA ASP A 23 29.70 24.61 25.65
C ASP A 23 30.89 23.70 25.22
N ALA A 24 30.60 22.46 24.82
CA ALA A 24 31.59 21.49 24.35
C ALA A 24 32.34 21.96 23.11
N ARG A 25 31.69 22.70 22.20
CA ARG A 25 32.36 23.31 21.03
C ARG A 25 33.21 24.50 21.44
N VAL A 26 32.68 25.40 22.26
CA VAL A 26 33.39 26.62 22.69
C VAL A 26 34.66 26.26 23.46
N GLU A 27 34.58 25.28 24.36
CA GLU A 27 35.71 24.80 25.16
C GLU A 27 36.55 23.72 24.44
N ASN A 28 36.13 23.30 23.24
CA ASN A 28 36.70 22.18 22.48
C ASN A 28 36.91 20.93 23.36
N ASN A 29 35.94 20.63 24.22
CA ASN A 29 36.01 19.58 25.23
C ASN A 29 34.80 18.62 25.10
N PRO A 30 35.00 17.41 24.55
CA PRO A 30 33.90 16.48 24.31
C PRO A 30 33.27 15.93 25.58
N HIS A 31 33.95 15.95 26.74
CA HIS A 31 33.40 15.44 27.99
C HIS A 31 32.17 16.22 28.48
N ILE A 32 32.04 17.49 28.07
CA ILE A 32 30.98 18.39 28.55
C ILE A 32 29.59 17.88 28.17
N VAL A 33 29.45 17.14 27.05
CA VAL A 33 28.16 16.57 26.62
C VAL A 33 27.57 15.51 27.56
N ASN A 34 28.36 15.06 28.55
CA ASN A 34 27.97 14.12 29.59
C ASN A 34 27.72 14.80 30.96
N ARG A 35 27.84 16.13 31.08
CA ARG A 35 27.75 16.87 32.34
C ARG A 35 26.46 16.57 33.14
N ASN A 36 25.35 16.41 32.44
CA ASN A 36 24.02 16.19 33.02
C ASN A 36 23.54 14.74 32.96
N THR A 37 24.38 13.80 32.53
CA THR A 37 24.03 12.37 32.49
C THR A 37 24.54 11.62 33.73
N SER A 38 23.88 10.51 34.06
CA SER A 38 24.42 9.54 35.02
C SER A 38 25.58 8.76 34.38
N PRO A 39 26.52 8.20 35.16
CA PRO A 39 27.66 7.46 34.62
C PRO A 39 27.28 6.27 33.71
N ASP A 40 26.14 5.65 34.00
CA ASP A 40 25.55 4.48 33.35
C ASP A 40 24.52 4.83 32.26
N CYS A 41 24.39 6.11 31.90
CA CYS A 41 23.41 6.54 30.91
C CYS A 41 23.62 5.88 29.54
N LEU A 42 22.52 5.33 28.98
CA LEU A 42 22.47 4.73 27.65
C LEU A 42 21.84 5.68 26.63
N ARG A 43 22.46 5.79 25.45
CA ARG A 43 22.05 6.68 24.37
C ARG A 43 21.66 5.90 23.12
N SER A 44 20.60 6.31 22.45
CA SER A 44 20.19 5.80 21.13
C SER A 44 20.06 6.96 20.17
N MET A 45 20.71 6.88 19.01
CA MET A 45 20.60 7.90 17.95
C MET A 45 19.78 7.34 16.79
N LEU A 46 18.73 8.07 16.42
CA LEU A 46 17.78 7.72 15.39
C LEU A 46 17.71 8.82 14.31
N PRO A 47 17.38 8.47 13.05
CA PRO A 47 17.10 7.13 12.57
C PRO A 47 18.38 6.25 12.45
N SER A 48 18.21 4.93 12.57
CA SER A 48 19.31 3.93 12.61
C SER A 48 20.20 3.91 11.35
N ILE A 49 19.75 4.55 10.27
CA ILE A 49 20.47 4.79 9.00
C ILE A 49 21.76 5.59 9.23
N LEU A 50 21.86 6.35 10.33
CA LEU A 50 23.05 7.14 10.69
C LEU A 50 24.12 6.33 11.45
N GLY A 51 24.02 5.00 11.49
CA GLY A 51 24.96 4.11 12.18
C GLY A 51 24.67 3.89 13.66
N GLY A 52 23.52 4.35 14.15
CA GLY A 52 23.13 4.35 15.56
C GLY A 52 22.11 3.29 15.98
N GLY A 53 21.98 2.18 15.25
CA GLY A 53 20.94 1.16 15.49
C GLY A 53 21.01 0.41 16.84
N GLY A 54 21.88 0.79 17.77
CA GLY A 54 22.02 0.21 19.10
C GLY A 54 22.16 1.26 20.20
N THR A 55 21.96 0.85 21.46
CA THR A 55 22.25 1.67 22.64
C THR A 55 23.76 1.74 22.88
N MET A 56 24.28 2.94 23.15
CA MET A 56 25.69 3.15 23.46
C MET A 56 25.88 3.86 24.82
N PRO A 57 26.93 3.53 25.58
CA PRO A 57 27.26 4.23 26.83
C PRO A 57 27.86 5.61 26.54
N ASN A 58 27.87 6.49 27.55
CA ASN A 58 28.42 7.85 27.46
C ASN A 58 29.81 7.92 26.80
N GLY A 59 30.74 7.04 27.18
CA GLY A 59 32.10 7.06 26.63
C GLY A 59 32.17 6.74 25.12
N ALA A 60 31.28 5.88 24.63
CA ALA A 60 31.20 5.57 23.19
C ALA A 60 30.60 6.75 22.41
N TYR A 61 29.57 7.40 22.95
CA TYR A 61 28.99 8.61 22.36
C TYR A 61 30.00 9.76 22.33
N GLU A 62 30.71 9.97 23.43
CA GLU A 62 31.75 10.98 23.55
C GLU A 62 32.86 10.80 22.51
N ALA A 63 33.30 9.56 22.27
CA ALA A 63 34.28 9.26 21.23
C ALA A 63 33.79 9.58 19.81
N ILE A 64 32.49 9.43 19.54
CA ILE A 64 31.88 9.83 18.27
C ILE A 64 31.82 11.36 18.18
N PHE A 65 31.34 12.01 19.24
CA PHE A 65 31.23 13.45 19.33
C PHE A 65 32.58 14.15 19.16
N ALA A 66 33.64 13.63 19.80
CA ALA A 66 35.01 14.15 19.69
C ALA A 66 35.54 14.18 18.26
N LYS A 67 35.16 13.20 17.42
CA LYS A 67 35.52 13.19 15.99
C LYS A 67 34.79 14.30 15.22
N GLY A 68 33.51 14.54 15.54
CA GLY A 68 32.71 15.62 14.96
C GLY A 68 33.25 17.00 15.36
N LEU A 69 33.70 17.15 16.60
CA LEU A 69 34.21 18.40 17.15
C LEU A 69 35.41 18.96 16.38
N GLN A 70 36.22 18.09 15.78
CA GLN A 70 37.35 18.48 14.91
C GLN A 70 36.91 19.16 13.62
N ALA A 71 35.70 18.86 13.13
CA ALA A 71 35.15 19.45 11.92
C ALA A 71 34.25 20.67 12.21
N GLY A 72 33.78 20.85 13.44
CA GLY A 72 32.85 21.90 13.81
C GLY A 72 31.92 21.50 14.95
N GLY A 73 30.74 22.12 15.03
CA GLY A 73 29.73 21.77 16.03
C GLY A 73 28.63 22.81 16.16
N MET A 74 27.88 22.74 17.25
CA MET A 74 26.73 23.60 17.53
C MET A 74 27.16 25.01 17.96
N ASP A 75 26.76 26.04 17.23
CA ASP A 75 27.00 27.48 17.50
C ASP A 75 25.96 28.04 18.46
N SER A 76 24.71 27.66 18.24
CA SER A 76 23.56 28.07 19.04
C SER A 76 22.54 26.94 19.06
N VAL A 77 21.68 26.91 20.08
CA VAL A 77 20.55 25.99 20.15
C VAL A 77 19.38 26.64 20.87
N ASN A 78 18.21 26.56 20.23
CA ASN A 78 16.98 27.16 20.71
C ASN A 78 15.93 26.06 20.90
N ILE A 79 15.51 25.84 22.14
CA ILE A 79 14.42 24.91 22.46
C ILE A 79 13.12 25.51 21.93
N THR A 80 12.45 24.79 21.04
CA THR A 80 11.17 25.19 20.43
C THR A 80 9.98 24.60 21.16
N ASP A 81 10.10 23.37 21.67
CA ASP A 81 9.08 22.74 22.51
C ASP A 81 9.71 21.91 23.63
N LEU A 82 9.05 21.89 24.79
CA LEU A 82 9.47 21.18 25.99
C LEU A 82 8.26 20.64 26.74
N ILE A 83 8.14 19.31 26.79
CA ILE A 83 7.09 18.60 27.52
C ILE A 83 7.75 17.76 28.61
N ILE A 84 7.29 17.94 29.85
CA ILE A 84 7.81 17.21 31.02
C ILE A 84 6.67 16.38 31.63
N ASP A 85 6.95 15.09 31.77
CA ASP A 85 6.13 14.14 32.53
C ASP A 85 6.83 13.87 33.87
N GLU A 86 6.36 14.60 34.90
CA GLU A 86 6.90 14.55 36.27
C GLU A 86 6.72 13.16 36.89
N ASP A 87 5.61 12.49 36.59
CA ASP A 87 5.26 11.18 37.13
C ASP A 87 6.03 10.05 36.43
N ALA A 88 6.31 10.18 35.14
CA ALA A 88 7.13 9.20 34.43
C ALA A 88 8.63 9.46 34.56
N ARG A 89 9.05 10.62 35.09
CA ARG A 89 10.44 11.10 35.13
C ARG A 89 11.02 11.13 33.71
N LYS A 90 10.25 11.70 32.79
CA LYS A 90 10.58 11.79 31.37
C LYS A 90 10.35 13.19 30.83
N ALA A 91 11.06 13.52 29.77
CA ALA A 91 10.80 14.72 29.00
C ALA A 91 10.99 14.47 27.51
N ALA A 92 10.23 15.21 26.70
CA ALA A 92 10.45 15.34 25.27
C ALA A 92 10.84 16.78 24.96
N VAL A 93 11.89 16.97 24.19
CA VAL A 93 12.41 18.28 23.83
C VAL A 93 12.63 18.35 22.34
N THR A 94 12.16 19.41 21.70
CA THR A 94 12.54 19.75 20.32
C THR A 94 13.33 21.05 20.33
N ALA A 95 14.37 21.11 19.51
CA ALA A 95 15.18 22.30 19.39
C ALA A 95 15.70 22.47 17.97
N VAL A 96 15.92 23.72 17.60
CA VAL A 96 16.60 24.11 16.37
C VAL A 96 17.99 24.60 16.72
N ALA A 97 19.01 24.04 16.08
CA ALA A 97 20.40 24.34 16.35
C ALA A 97 21.11 24.89 15.11
N ASP A 98 21.83 25.99 15.29
CA ASP A 98 22.74 26.50 14.29
C ASP A 98 24.05 25.74 14.40
N MET A 99 24.43 25.04 13.34
CA MET A 99 25.66 24.27 13.25
C MET A 99 26.69 25.01 12.40
N VAL A 100 27.95 25.00 12.82
CA VAL A 100 29.09 25.46 12.02
C VAL A 100 30.03 24.29 11.81
N PHE A 101 30.17 23.84 10.57
CA PHE A 101 31.13 22.79 10.19
C PHE A 101 31.97 23.23 9.01
N LEU A 102 33.29 23.07 9.13
CA LEU A 102 34.28 23.46 8.12
C LEU A 102 34.11 24.91 7.63
N GLY A 103 33.61 25.81 8.49
CA GLY A 103 33.36 27.22 8.19
C GLY A 103 32.00 27.52 7.54
N GLU A 104 31.20 26.51 7.22
CA GLU A 104 29.84 26.67 6.69
C GLU A 104 28.79 26.66 7.82
N ARG A 105 27.78 27.52 7.72
CA ARG A 105 26.64 27.58 8.65
C ARG A 105 25.43 26.84 8.09
N SER A 106 24.77 26.04 8.91
CA SER A 106 23.55 25.31 8.58
C SER A 106 22.65 25.16 9.82
N SER A 107 21.33 25.15 9.65
CA SER A 107 20.39 24.87 10.74
C SER A 107 20.01 23.39 10.77
N MET A 108 19.82 22.82 11.95
CA MET A 108 19.40 21.43 12.16
C MET A 108 18.36 21.31 13.27
N ASP A 109 17.39 20.43 13.06
CA ASP A 109 16.38 20.10 14.06
C ASP A 109 16.77 18.85 14.85
N PHE A 110 16.62 18.95 16.17
CA PHE A 110 16.88 17.86 17.11
C PHE A 110 15.63 17.58 17.94
N SER A 111 15.40 16.30 18.21
CA SER A 111 14.39 15.86 19.17
C SER A 111 15.00 14.89 20.17
N TRP A 112 14.90 15.18 21.46
CA TRP A 112 15.39 14.32 22.54
C TRP A 112 14.23 13.80 23.39
N PHE A 113 14.25 12.50 23.67
CA PHE A 113 13.44 11.87 24.71
C PHE A 113 14.37 11.45 25.84
N LEU A 114 14.17 12.08 27.00
CA LEU A 114 15.08 12.01 28.13
C LEU A 114 14.38 11.30 29.29
N HIS A 115 15.10 10.40 29.95
CA HIS A 115 14.64 9.73 31.16
C HIS A 115 15.56 10.13 32.32
N PHE A 116 14.99 10.43 33.48
CA PHE A 116 15.71 10.97 34.62
C PHE A 116 15.78 9.98 35.78
N ASN A 117 16.74 10.20 36.67
CA ASN A 117 16.76 9.59 37.99
C ASN A 117 15.64 10.15 38.90
N GLU A 118 15.45 9.57 40.07
CA GLU A 118 14.29 9.85 40.94
C GLU A 118 14.14 11.33 41.34
N ASP A 119 15.26 12.05 41.51
CA ASP A 119 15.27 13.46 41.92
C ASP A 119 15.29 14.46 40.74
N GLY A 120 15.37 13.97 39.50
CA GLY A 120 15.37 14.78 38.28
C GLY A 120 16.69 15.49 37.97
N THR A 121 17.78 15.22 38.69
CA THR A 121 19.07 15.94 38.55
C THR A 121 20.01 15.34 37.51
N LYS A 122 19.76 14.11 37.06
CA LYS A 122 20.59 13.40 36.06
C LYS A 122 19.75 12.62 35.06
N ILE A 123 20.22 12.60 33.81
CA ILE A 123 19.63 11.82 32.72
C ILE A 123 20.23 10.41 32.72
N VAL A 124 19.39 9.37 32.75
CA VAL A 124 19.78 7.95 32.78
C VAL A 124 19.57 7.25 31.44
N LYS A 125 18.76 7.81 30.54
CA LYS A 125 18.58 7.31 29.18
C LYS A 125 18.22 8.43 28.22
N ILE A 126 18.80 8.38 27.03
CA ILE A 126 18.57 9.36 25.96
C ILE A 126 18.17 8.62 24.69
N VAL A 127 17.08 9.04 24.07
CA VAL A 127 16.76 8.73 22.68
C VAL A 127 16.79 10.05 21.91
N GLU A 128 17.73 10.16 20.98
CA GLU A 128 17.97 11.35 20.18
C GLU A 128 17.54 11.07 18.74
N PHE A 129 16.75 11.97 18.17
CA PHE A 129 16.40 12.01 16.76
C PHE A 129 17.05 13.22 16.11
N VAL A 130 17.78 12.99 15.03
CA VAL A 130 18.41 14.03 14.21
C VAL A 130 17.79 13.98 12.81
N ASP A 131 17.57 15.14 12.20
CA ASP A 131 17.19 15.20 10.79
C ASP A 131 18.25 14.50 9.91
N SER A 132 17.86 13.32 9.42
CA SER A 132 18.72 12.44 8.64
C SER A 132 19.19 13.03 7.31
N LEU A 133 18.43 13.96 6.70
CA LEU A 133 18.79 14.58 5.42
C LEU A 133 19.92 15.60 5.60
N ALA A 134 19.81 16.44 6.63
CA ALA A 134 20.85 17.41 6.96
C ALA A 134 22.14 16.71 7.44
N PHE A 135 22.01 15.63 8.22
CA PHE A 135 23.17 14.93 8.80
C PHE A 135 23.94 14.09 7.77
N THR A 136 23.25 13.42 6.83
CA THR A 136 23.92 12.71 5.73
C THR A 136 24.61 13.68 4.76
N GLY A 137 24.03 14.85 4.49
CA GLY A 137 24.68 15.91 3.70
C GLY A 137 25.99 16.38 4.33
N LEU A 138 26.02 16.52 5.66
CA LEU A 138 27.23 16.87 6.40
C LEU A 138 28.30 15.75 6.36
N GLN A 139 27.92 14.50 6.57
CA GLN A 139 28.83 13.35 6.48
C GLN A 139 29.45 13.18 5.09
N GLN A 140 28.67 13.39 4.03
CA GLN A 140 29.17 13.32 2.66
C GLN A 140 30.18 14.43 2.35
N LYS A 141 29.97 15.65 2.87
CA LYS A 141 30.93 16.76 2.75
C LYS A 141 32.24 16.46 3.51
N MET A 142 32.16 15.91 4.72
CA MET A 142 33.34 15.48 5.48
C MET A 142 34.13 14.36 4.77
N ALA A 143 33.44 13.41 4.13
CA ALA A 143 34.07 12.36 3.34
C ALA A 143 34.64 12.86 1.99
N GLY A 144 34.03 13.90 1.39
CA GLY A 144 34.45 14.50 0.13
C GLY A 144 35.76 15.28 0.19
N ALA A 145 36.07 15.90 1.34
CA ALA A 145 37.32 16.64 1.56
C ALA A 145 38.57 15.75 1.50
N ALA A 146 38.45 14.43 1.73
CA ALA A 146 39.56 13.48 1.68
C ALA A 146 39.95 13.02 0.26
N LYS A 147 39.22 13.42 -0.80
CA LYS A 147 39.30 12.78 -2.13
C LYS A 147 39.82 13.63 -3.30
N GLN A 148 40.44 14.79 -3.06
CA GLN A 148 41.07 15.57 -4.12
C GLN A 148 42.58 15.36 -4.22
N VAL A 149 42.98 14.21 -4.79
CA VAL A 149 44.33 14.05 -5.37
C VAL A 149 44.16 13.46 -6.78
N ARG A 150 44.05 14.33 -7.79
CA ARG A 150 44.46 14.10 -9.21
C ARG A 150 43.90 15.23 -10.09
N ARG A 151 44.72 16.25 -10.34
CA ARG A 151 44.40 17.44 -11.16
C ARG A 151 45.03 17.40 -12.57
N VAL A 152 45.14 16.23 -13.21
CA VAL A 152 45.78 16.12 -14.53
C VAL A 152 45.02 15.17 -15.45
N LYS A 153 44.68 15.66 -16.65
CA LYS A 153 43.91 14.97 -17.71
C LYS A 153 44.78 13.92 -18.44
N CYS A 154 44.17 12.79 -18.81
CA CYS A 154 44.79 11.68 -19.57
C CYS A 154 44.98 12.04 -21.06
N ASP A 155 46.02 11.52 -21.71
CA ASP A 155 46.34 11.73 -23.13
C ASP A 155 45.79 10.64 -24.08
N GLU A 156 45.08 9.64 -23.55
CA GLU A 156 44.31 8.62 -24.30
C GLU A 156 45.08 7.72 -25.29
N ALA A 157 46.43 7.75 -25.30
CA ALA A 157 47.25 6.84 -26.11
C ALA A 157 47.07 5.36 -25.71
N ARG A 158 46.97 4.44 -26.70
CA ARG A 158 46.79 2.98 -26.52
C ARG A 158 48.08 2.20 -26.85
N PRO A 159 48.40 1.10 -26.14
CA PRO A 159 47.64 0.44 -25.07
C PRO A 159 47.81 1.06 -23.67
N SER A 160 48.65 2.07 -23.51
CA SER A 160 48.87 2.79 -22.24
C SER A 160 49.18 4.27 -22.51
N CYS A 161 48.66 5.15 -21.65
CA CYS A 161 48.82 6.61 -21.77
C CYS A 161 50.29 7.03 -21.64
N GLN A 162 50.78 7.99 -22.43
CA GLN A 162 52.19 8.40 -22.37
C GLN A 162 52.55 9.01 -21.01
N ARG A 163 51.60 9.62 -20.32
CA ARG A 163 51.85 10.18 -18.98
C ARG A 163 52.02 9.11 -17.91
N CYS A 164 51.40 7.95 -18.11
CA CYS A 164 51.50 6.78 -17.27
C CYS A 164 52.88 6.13 -17.47
N THR A 165 53.26 5.90 -18.74
CA THR A 165 54.54 5.28 -19.10
C THR A 165 55.75 6.18 -18.85
N SER A 166 55.69 7.47 -19.14
CA SER A 166 56.82 8.39 -18.92
C SER A 166 57.17 8.59 -17.45
N THR A 167 56.23 8.33 -16.54
CA THR A 167 56.46 8.45 -15.09
C THR A 167 56.65 7.10 -14.38
N GLY A 168 56.79 6.01 -15.13
CA GLY A 168 57.00 4.66 -14.59
C GLY A 168 55.80 4.08 -13.83
N ARG A 169 54.59 4.63 -14.03
CA ARG A 169 53.36 4.19 -13.36
C ARG A 169 52.59 3.19 -14.23
N LYS A 170 51.94 2.22 -13.58
CA LYS A 170 51.05 1.28 -14.26
C LYS A 170 49.81 2.03 -14.78
N CYS A 171 49.57 1.96 -16.08
CA CYS A 171 48.35 2.48 -16.70
C CYS A 171 47.21 1.50 -16.44
N ASP A 172 46.08 1.97 -15.90
CA ASP A 172 44.92 1.11 -15.58
C ASP A 172 44.19 0.57 -16.84
N GLY A 173 44.66 0.96 -18.03
CA GLY A 173 44.16 0.49 -19.32
C GLY A 173 42.84 1.15 -19.75
N TYR A 174 42.41 0.83 -20.98
CA TYR A 174 41.10 1.21 -21.50
C TYR A 174 40.17 0.01 -21.41
N GLN A 175 38.97 0.17 -20.87
CA GLN A 175 37.95 -0.87 -20.89
C GLN A 175 37.62 -1.21 -22.36
N THR A 176 37.88 -2.44 -22.76
CA THR A 176 37.39 -2.98 -24.03
C THR A 176 35.91 -3.30 -23.86
N SER A 177 35.03 -2.45 -24.35
CA SER A 177 33.61 -2.78 -24.49
C SER A 177 33.44 -3.83 -25.58
N PRO A 178 32.89 -5.03 -25.31
CA PRO A 178 32.41 -5.89 -26.37
C PRO A 178 31.08 -5.29 -26.87
N CYS A 179 31.11 -4.69 -28.05
CA CYS A 179 29.90 -4.43 -28.83
C CYS A 179 29.45 -5.75 -29.45
N SER A 180 28.59 -6.46 -28.75
CA SER A 180 27.72 -7.47 -29.34
C SER A 180 26.41 -7.42 -28.56
N LYS A 181 25.31 -7.13 -29.25
CA LYS A 181 23.97 -7.22 -28.67
C LYS A 181 23.83 -8.63 -28.06
N PRO A 182 23.59 -8.77 -26.75
CA PRO A 182 23.31 -10.09 -26.22
C PRO A 182 21.92 -10.53 -26.70
N PRO A 183 21.69 -11.84 -26.87
CA PRO A 183 20.33 -12.39 -26.98
C PRO A 183 19.58 -12.06 -25.66
N PRO A 184 18.23 -12.12 -25.64
CA PRO A 184 17.46 -11.66 -24.48
C PRO A 184 17.94 -12.38 -23.21
N THR A 185 18.60 -11.63 -22.34
CA THR A 185 19.16 -12.13 -21.10
C THR A 185 18.01 -12.55 -20.18
N CYS A 186 18.02 -13.80 -19.72
CA CYS A 186 17.12 -14.26 -18.67
C CYS A 186 17.26 -13.32 -17.46
N LEU A 187 16.15 -12.69 -17.03
CA LEU A 187 16.05 -11.72 -15.93
C LEU A 187 16.68 -12.21 -14.61
N VAL A 188 16.96 -13.51 -14.49
CA VAL A 188 17.57 -14.16 -13.33
C VAL A 188 19.06 -13.80 -13.14
N THR A 189 19.76 -13.39 -14.20
CA THR A 189 21.24 -13.20 -14.15
C THR A 189 21.72 -11.89 -13.51
N THR A 190 20.82 -10.95 -13.20
CA THR A 190 21.16 -9.64 -12.59
C THR A 190 21.21 -9.68 -11.05
N TYR A 191 20.76 -10.76 -10.42
CA TYR A 191 20.57 -10.86 -8.97
C TYR A 191 21.68 -11.72 -8.33
N LYS A 192 22.61 -11.07 -7.62
CA LYS A 192 23.76 -11.73 -6.99
C LYS A 192 23.41 -12.50 -5.71
N SER A 193 22.28 -12.17 -5.07
CA SER A 193 21.82 -12.84 -3.85
C SER A 193 20.81 -13.95 -4.18
N PRO A 194 21.04 -15.20 -3.71
CA PRO A 194 20.08 -16.30 -3.90
C PRO A 194 18.68 -15.99 -3.39
N VAL A 195 18.57 -15.21 -2.31
CA VAL A 195 17.28 -14.82 -1.70
C VAL A 195 16.53 -13.83 -2.60
N GLU A 196 17.25 -12.88 -3.21
CA GLU A 196 16.65 -11.94 -4.15
C GLU A 196 16.19 -12.65 -5.43
N ALA A 197 17.03 -13.55 -5.97
CA ALA A 197 16.68 -14.36 -7.14
C ALA A 197 15.44 -15.22 -6.90
N ALA A 198 15.35 -15.91 -5.75
CA ALA A 198 14.19 -16.71 -5.38
C ALA A 198 12.92 -15.87 -5.14
N SER A 199 13.07 -14.63 -4.67
CA SER A 199 11.95 -13.70 -4.50
C SER A 199 11.45 -13.20 -5.86
N LEU A 200 12.33 -12.86 -6.79
CA LEU A 200 11.91 -12.47 -8.14
C LEU A 200 11.28 -13.65 -8.89
N GLN A 201 11.87 -14.84 -8.80
CA GLN A 201 11.29 -16.04 -9.41
C GLN A 201 9.86 -16.28 -8.92
N PHE A 202 9.63 -16.16 -7.61
CA PHE A 202 8.29 -16.28 -7.05
C PHE A 202 7.34 -15.16 -7.52
N PHE A 203 7.84 -13.93 -7.69
CA PHE A 203 7.03 -12.87 -8.29
C PHE A 203 6.56 -13.27 -9.69
N THR A 204 7.48 -13.74 -10.54
CA THR A 204 7.19 -14.12 -11.92
C THR A 204 6.29 -15.36 -12.02
N GLU A 205 6.50 -16.37 -11.19
CA GLU A 205 5.79 -17.65 -11.28
C GLU A 205 4.47 -17.71 -10.50
N LYS A 206 4.32 -16.88 -9.45
CA LYS A 206 3.16 -16.95 -8.54
C LYS A 206 2.42 -15.64 -8.42
N THR A 207 3.13 -14.52 -8.23
CA THR A 207 2.45 -13.22 -8.13
C THR A 207 1.82 -12.81 -9.46
N LEU A 208 2.56 -12.93 -10.57
CA LEU A 208 2.02 -12.61 -11.89
C LEU A 208 0.91 -13.56 -12.33
N ASP A 209 1.05 -14.86 -12.06
CA ASP A 209 0.01 -15.86 -12.34
C ASP A 209 -1.32 -15.46 -11.66
N ASN A 210 -1.26 -15.12 -10.37
CA ASN A 210 -2.46 -14.64 -9.67
C ASN A 210 -2.94 -13.28 -10.22
N PHE A 211 -2.06 -12.33 -10.52
CA PHE A 211 -2.46 -11.02 -11.07
C PHE A 211 -3.15 -11.13 -12.44
N GLN A 212 -2.87 -12.20 -13.17
CA GLN A 212 -3.44 -12.49 -14.49
C GLN A 212 -4.55 -13.55 -14.45
N THR A 213 -5.15 -13.76 -13.27
CA THR A 213 -6.26 -14.72 -13.06
C THR A 213 -7.40 -14.54 -14.06
N PHE A 214 -7.72 -13.29 -14.41
CA PHE A 214 -8.82 -12.95 -15.32
C PHE A 214 -8.34 -12.23 -16.59
N PHE A 215 -7.44 -11.27 -16.45
CA PHE A 215 -7.03 -10.43 -17.57
C PHE A 215 -5.52 -10.43 -17.74
N PRO A 216 -5.02 -10.42 -18.98
CA PRO A 216 -3.61 -10.15 -19.22
C PRO A 216 -3.28 -8.73 -18.74
N ASP A 217 -2.09 -8.57 -18.16
CA ASP A 217 -1.64 -7.28 -17.64
C ASP A 217 -0.18 -7.00 -18.01
N ASN A 218 -0.01 -6.12 -19.02
CA ASN A 218 1.30 -5.71 -19.54
C ASN A 218 2.08 -4.80 -18.57
N LEU A 219 1.39 -4.14 -17.64
CA LEU A 219 2.07 -3.29 -16.65
C LEU A 219 2.93 -4.18 -15.77
N TRP A 220 2.33 -5.17 -15.11
CA TRP A 220 3.01 -6.02 -14.15
C TRP A 220 3.92 -7.06 -14.81
N SER A 221 3.50 -7.66 -15.94
CA SER A 221 4.28 -8.72 -16.59
C SER A 221 5.49 -8.24 -17.37
N THR A 222 5.49 -6.97 -17.79
CA THR A 222 6.50 -6.46 -18.73
C THR A 222 7.11 -5.16 -18.22
N LYS A 223 6.32 -4.07 -18.14
CA LYS A 223 6.87 -2.75 -17.82
C LYS A 223 7.46 -2.67 -16.41
N MET A 224 6.80 -3.25 -15.42
CA MET A 224 7.25 -3.26 -14.03
C MET A 224 8.59 -3.97 -13.88
N LEU A 225 8.79 -5.08 -14.60
CA LEU A 225 10.05 -5.83 -14.61
C LEU A 225 11.15 -5.08 -15.37
N GLN A 226 10.81 -4.40 -16.46
CA GLN A 226 11.76 -3.56 -17.21
C GLN A 226 12.24 -2.39 -16.35
N VAL A 227 11.33 -1.66 -15.69
CA VAL A 227 11.72 -0.57 -14.79
C VAL A 227 12.49 -1.11 -13.58
N ALA A 228 12.14 -2.27 -13.04
CA ALA A 228 12.89 -2.91 -11.96
C ALA A 228 14.35 -3.26 -12.33
N HIS A 229 14.65 -3.42 -13.62
CA HIS A 229 16.02 -3.65 -14.06
C HIS A 229 16.91 -2.41 -13.87
N ASP A 230 16.33 -1.23 -14.07
CA ASP A 230 17.06 0.04 -14.09
C ASP A 230 16.89 0.85 -12.79
N GLU A 231 15.80 0.64 -12.05
CA GLU A 231 15.44 1.38 -10.84
C GLU A 231 15.44 0.48 -9.59
N ASP A 232 16.43 0.70 -8.70
CA ASP A 232 16.58 -0.03 -7.43
C ASP A 232 15.31 0.03 -6.56
N CYS A 233 14.61 1.17 -6.55
CA CYS A 233 13.39 1.33 -5.76
C CYS A 233 12.30 0.35 -6.20
N ILE A 234 12.10 0.18 -7.51
CA ILE A 234 11.12 -0.75 -8.07
C ILE A 234 11.58 -2.19 -7.85
N LYS A 235 12.87 -2.49 -8.07
CA LYS A 235 13.45 -3.80 -7.77
C LYS A 235 13.10 -4.23 -6.34
N HIS A 236 13.49 -3.43 -5.35
CA HIS A 236 13.28 -3.78 -3.96
C HIS A 236 11.79 -3.77 -3.56
N GLY A 237 10.99 -2.91 -4.18
CA GLY A 237 9.53 -2.96 -4.05
C GLY A 237 8.94 -4.30 -4.49
N LEU A 238 9.33 -4.82 -5.66
CA LEU A 238 8.88 -6.11 -6.17
C LEU A 238 9.33 -7.28 -5.30
N LEU A 239 10.56 -7.24 -4.79
CA LEU A 239 11.07 -8.25 -3.86
C LEU A 239 10.26 -8.25 -2.55
N ALA A 240 9.93 -7.07 -2.02
CA ALA A 240 9.08 -6.94 -0.84
C ALA A 240 7.67 -7.48 -1.12
N LEU A 241 7.04 -7.09 -2.23
CA LEU A 241 5.72 -7.57 -2.63
C LEU A 241 5.68 -9.10 -2.77
N SER A 242 6.70 -9.68 -3.39
CA SER A 242 6.85 -11.13 -3.51
C SER A 242 6.88 -11.83 -2.16
N GLN A 243 7.67 -11.31 -1.22
CA GLN A 243 7.78 -11.90 0.10
C GLN A 243 6.49 -11.73 0.92
N PHE A 244 5.86 -10.56 0.90
CA PHE A 244 4.55 -10.37 1.54
C PHE A 244 3.46 -11.25 0.92
N HIS A 245 3.46 -11.43 -0.40
CA HIS A 245 2.53 -12.35 -1.05
C HIS A 245 2.78 -13.79 -0.59
N ARG A 246 4.04 -14.23 -0.48
CA ARG A 246 4.37 -15.55 0.06
C ARG A 246 3.85 -15.74 1.48
N LEU A 247 4.09 -14.78 2.36
CA LEU A 247 3.58 -14.79 3.74
C LEU A 247 2.06 -14.85 3.78
N TYR A 248 1.38 -14.13 2.88
CA TYR A 248 -0.07 -14.21 2.75
C TYR A 248 -0.51 -15.63 2.36
N LEU A 249 0.12 -16.24 1.36
CA LEU A 249 -0.22 -17.61 0.93
C LEU A 249 -0.02 -18.65 2.04
N THR A 250 1.02 -18.51 2.84
CA THR A 250 1.34 -19.41 3.97
C THR A 250 0.62 -19.08 5.28
N HIS A 251 -0.24 -18.04 5.30
CA HIS A 251 -0.91 -17.56 6.52
C HIS A 251 0.07 -17.07 7.61
N GLN A 252 1.23 -16.56 7.20
CA GLN A 252 2.26 -16.04 8.10
C GLN A 252 2.32 -14.51 8.12
N GLN A 253 1.43 -13.81 7.41
CA GLN A 253 1.50 -12.35 7.29
C GLN A 253 1.38 -11.58 8.63
N TRP A 254 0.88 -12.22 9.68
CA TRP A 254 0.70 -11.64 11.01
C TRP A 254 1.89 -11.87 11.95
N GLN A 255 2.88 -12.67 11.52
CA GLN A 255 4.07 -12.98 12.33
C GLN A 255 5.18 -11.96 12.06
N LYS A 256 5.53 -11.15 13.07
CA LYS A 256 6.49 -10.05 12.92
C LYS A 256 7.88 -10.53 12.49
N GLU A 257 8.34 -11.65 13.04
CA GLU A 257 9.65 -12.25 12.75
C GLU A 257 9.77 -12.66 11.27
N ASP A 258 8.73 -13.28 10.73
CA ASP A 258 8.68 -13.72 9.34
C ASP A 258 8.62 -12.55 8.34
N SER A 259 8.09 -11.40 8.76
CA SER A 259 8.00 -10.19 7.93
C SER A 259 9.30 -9.39 7.84
N ALA A 260 10.30 -9.65 8.69
CA ALA A 260 11.51 -8.84 8.79
C ALA A 260 12.31 -8.75 7.46
N PRO A 261 12.52 -9.84 6.69
CA PRO A 261 13.16 -9.76 5.38
C PRO A 261 12.36 -8.91 4.38
N ALA A 262 11.04 -9.04 4.39
CA ALA A 262 10.15 -8.31 3.49
C ALA A 262 10.15 -6.81 3.80
N LEU A 263 10.13 -6.46 5.09
CA LEU A 263 10.24 -5.08 5.58
C LEU A 263 11.59 -4.45 5.25
N THR A 264 12.67 -5.25 5.20
CA THR A 264 13.99 -4.75 4.82
C THR A 264 13.97 -4.24 3.37
N HIS A 265 13.43 -5.03 2.44
CA HIS A 265 13.30 -4.61 1.04
C HIS A 265 12.29 -3.46 0.87
N TYR A 266 11.19 -3.47 1.61
CA TYR A 266 10.22 -2.37 1.64
C TYR A 266 10.88 -1.05 2.05
N ASN A 267 11.61 -1.05 3.16
CA ASN A 267 12.31 0.14 3.66
C ASN A 267 13.44 0.58 2.72
N PHE A 268 14.14 -0.36 2.09
CA PHE A 268 15.17 -0.03 1.10
C PHE A 268 14.57 0.67 -0.12
N ALA A 269 13.42 0.18 -0.62
CA ALA A 269 12.70 0.82 -1.71
C ALA A 269 12.31 2.27 -1.36
N ILE A 270 11.76 2.50 -0.17
CA ILE A 270 11.45 3.86 0.32
C ILE A 270 12.72 4.71 0.40
N GLY A 271 13.79 4.20 0.98
CA GLY A 271 15.06 4.92 1.09
C GLY A 271 15.58 5.40 -0.27
N LYS A 272 15.48 4.56 -1.31
CA LYS A 272 15.86 4.90 -2.68
C LYS A 272 14.94 5.94 -3.33
N LEU A 273 13.65 5.94 -3.00
CA LEU A 273 12.72 6.96 -3.50
C LEU A 273 12.98 8.34 -2.87
N LEU A 274 13.46 8.35 -1.62
CA LEU A 274 13.74 9.58 -0.88
C LEU A 274 15.13 10.15 -1.17
N THR A 275 16.03 9.40 -1.81
CA THR A 275 17.32 9.95 -2.24
C THR A 275 17.12 10.90 -3.43
N PRO A 276 17.52 12.18 -3.32
CA PRO A 276 17.35 13.14 -4.42
C PRO A 276 18.24 12.75 -5.59
N THR A 277 17.62 12.25 -6.67
CA THR A 277 18.28 12.07 -7.97
C THR A 277 17.96 13.28 -8.86
N PRO A 278 18.94 13.78 -9.65
CA PRO A 278 18.72 14.89 -10.58
C PRO A 278 17.58 14.63 -11.58
N ASP A 279 17.37 13.36 -11.90
CA ASP A 279 16.37 12.85 -12.84
C ASP A 279 15.32 11.99 -12.12
N ALA A 280 14.82 12.41 -10.95
CA ALA A 280 13.80 11.65 -10.21
C ALA A 280 12.65 11.24 -11.15
N HIS A 281 12.66 9.98 -11.53
CA HIS A 281 11.81 9.44 -12.57
C HIS A 281 10.38 9.34 -12.02
N ALA A 282 9.52 10.31 -12.34
CA ALA A 282 8.13 10.36 -11.85
C ALA A 282 7.38 9.02 -12.03
N HIS A 283 7.70 8.25 -13.07
CA HIS A 283 7.16 6.91 -13.28
C HIS A 283 7.54 5.94 -12.14
N ALA A 284 8.77 5.97 -11.61
CA ALA A 284 9.21 5.13 -10.50
C ALA A 284 8.45 5.44 -9.19
N LEU A 285 8.15 6.70 -8.91
CA LEU A 285 7.30 7.06 -7.75
C LEU A 285 5.88 6.49 -7.90
N ILE A 286 5.27 6.67 -9.07
CA ILE A 286 3.92 6.18 -9.37
C ILE A 286 3.86 4.64 -9.27
N LEU A 287 4.82 3.94 -9.87
CA LEU A 287 4.91 2.48 -9.81
C LEU A 287 5.17 1.97 -8.38
N SER A 288 6.01 2.66 -7.62
CA SER A 288 6.25 2.31 -6.20
C SER A 288 4.97 2.43 -5.38
N CYS A 289 4.15 3.45 -5.64
CA CYS A 289 2.85 3.57 -4.98
C CYS A 289 1.94 2.37 -5.28
N LEU A 290 1.89 1.88 -6.52
CA LEU A 290 1.12 0.67 -6.86
C LEU A 290 1.62 -0.57 -6.12
N ILE A 291 2.93 -0.75 -6.07
CA ILE A 291 3.58 -1.85 -5.35
C ILE A 291 3.22 -1.79 -3.86
N PHE A 292 3.39 -0.62 -3.24
CA PHE A 292 3.09 -0.46 -1.81
C PHE A 292 1.61 -0.58 -1.50
N VAL A 293 0.71 -0.10 -2.37
CA VAL A 293 -0.74 -0.36 -2.23
C VAL A 293 -1.01 -1.86 -2.16
N CYS A 294 -0.42 -2.66 -3.05
CA CYS A 294 -0.58 -4.13 -3.01
C CYS A 294 -0.05 -4.74 -1.71
N ILE A 295 1.09 -4.26 -1.22
CA ILE A 295 1.69 -4.73 0.05
C ILE A 295 0.80 -4.37 1.24
N GLU A 296 0.32 -3.14 1.33
CA GLU A 296 -0.57 -2.70 2.42
C GLU A 296 -1.89 -3.50 2.41
N LEU A 297 -2.45 -3.78 1.23
CA LEU A 297 -3.64 -4.63 1.08
C LEU A 297 -3.40 -6.07 1.56
N LEU A 298 -2.27 -6.68 1.22
CA LEU A 298 -1.89 -8.01 1.71
C LEU A 298 -1.70 -8.05 3.24
N GLN A 299 -1.31 -6.93 3.83
CA GLN A 299 -1.17 -6.76 5.28
C GLN A 299 -2.48 -6.34 5.97
N GLY A 300 -3.58 -6.15 5.24
CA GLY A 300 -4.85 -5.69 5.79
C GLY A 300 -4.87 -4.21 6.22
N LYS A 301 -3.89 -3.41 5.79
CA LYS A 301 -3.74 -1.99 6.14
C LYS A 301 -4.44 -1.09 5.10
N THR A 302 -5.76 -1.21 5.01
CA THR A 302 -6.57 -0.53 3.99
C THR A 302 -6.45 1.01 4.04
N GLU A 303 -6.36 1.61 5.23
CA GLU A 303 -6.20 3.06 5.36
C GLU A 303 -4.86 3.55 4.78
N SER A 304 -3.77 2.84 5.05
CA SER A 304 -2.45 3.11 4.47
C SER A 304 -2.46 2.94 2.96
N ALA A 305 -3.12 1.89 2.46
CA ALA A 305 -3.31 1.67 1.03
C ALA A 305 -4.07 2.83 0.36
N ILE A 306 -5.12 3.36 1.00
CA ILE A 306 -5.87 4.54 0.53
C ILE A 306 -4.98 5.79 0.51
N GLY A 307 -4.17 6.00 1.56
CA GLY A 307 -3.21 7.10 1.62
C GLY A 307 -2.21 7.07 0.46
N LEU A 308 -1.60 5.91 0.22
CA LEU A 308 -0.67 5.69 -0.91
C LEU A 308 -1.36 5.87 -2.26
N PHE A 309 -2.61 5.42 -2.38
CA PHE A 309 -3.43 5.62 -3.57
C PHE A 309 -3.65 7.12 -3.86
N LYS A 310 -4.08 7.90 -2.87
CA LYS A 310 -4.28 9.36 -3.00
C LYS A 310 -2.99 10.10 -3.34
N TYR A 311 -1.87 9.66 -2.76
CA TYR A 311 -0.55 10.19 -3.07
C TYR A 311 -0.17 9.89 -4.54
N GLY A 312 -0.32 8.65 -4.99
CA GLY A 312 -0.10 8.25 -6.38
C GLY A 312 -0.98 9.02 -7.38
N CYS A 313 -2.26 9.20 -7.08
CA CYS A 313 -3.17 10.05 -7.86
C CYS A 313 -2.66 11.50 -7.98
N SER A 314 -2.04 12.04 -6.94
CA SER A 314 -1.48 13.39 -6.94
C SER A 314 -0.22 13.48 -7.81
N MET A 315 0.64 12.46 -7.75
CA MET A 315 1.82 12.35 -8.63
C MET A 315 1.44 12.23 -10.11
N ILE A 316 0.41 11.46 -10.45
CA ILE A 316 -0.10 11.36 -11.83
C ILE A 316 -0.56 12.73 -12.35
N ARG A 317 -1.30 13.50 -11.52
CA ARG A 317 -1.76 14.85 -11.90
C ARG A 317 -0.59 15.82 -12.07
N GLN A 318 0.38 15.79 -11.15
CA GLN A 318 1.57 16.62 -11.23
C GLN A 318 2.34 16.31 -12.51
N PHE A 319 2.57 15.03 -12.81
CA PHE A 319 3.23 14.58 -14.02
C PHE A 319 2.56 15.14 -15.28
N ARG A 320 1.24 14.96 -15.43
CA ARG A 320 0.46 15.51 -16.55
C ARG A 320 0.60 17.03 -16.72
N SER A 321 0.69 17.76 -15.61
CA SER A 321 0.81 19.22 -15.64
C SER A 321 2.21 19.70 -16.05
N SER A 322 3.25 18.95 -15.67
CA SER A 322 4.65 19.27 -15.96
C SER A 322 5.07 18.88 -17.38
N THR A 323 4.44 17.88 -17.98
CA THR A 323 4.84 17.31 -19.28
C THR A 323 4.04 17.90 -20.44
N LYS A 324 4.37 19.12 -20.85
CA LYS A 324 3.94 19.67 -22.15
C LYS A 324 4.97 19.50 -23.27
N HIS A 325 6.24 19.17 -22.97
CA HIS A 325 7.26 18.84 -23.98
C HIS A 325 8.33 17.87 -23.41
N THR A 326 8.88 17.00 -24.30
CA THR A 326 10.11 16.18 -24.16
C THR A 326 10.17 15.01 -23.15
N LEU A 327 9.41 13.93 -23.37
CA LEU A 327 9.65 12.62 -22.74
C LEU A 327 9.72 11.49 -23.77
N SER A 328 10.41 10.41 -23.42
CA SER A 328 10.42 9.18 -24.23
C SER A 328 9.02 8.57 -24.30
N SER A 329 8.65 8.05 -25.47
CA SER A 329 7.38 7.35 -25.69
C SER A 329 7.16 6.19 -24.71
N ASP A 330 8.23 5.54 -24.26
CA ASP A 330 8.17 4.37 -23.38
C ASP A 330 7.76 4.71 -21.93
N VAL A 331 8.26 5.84 -21.41
CA VAL A 331 7.88 6.34 -20.08
C VAL A 331 6.42 6.75 -20.06
N GLN A 332 5.95 7.40 -21.14
CA GLN A 332 4.55 7.79 -21.27
C GLN A 332 3.62 6.57 -21.32
N GLU A 333 3.99 5.53 -22.08
CA GLU A 333 3.23 4.28 -22.13
C GLU A 333 3.16 3.62 -20.75
N THR A 334 4.28 3.57 -20.03
CA THR A 334 4.36 3.01 -18.66
C THR A 334 3.43 3.75 -17.70
N ILE A 335 3.40 5.08 -17.76
CA ILE A 335 2.51 5.89 -16.92
C ILE A 335 1.04 5.70 -17.30
N ASN A 336 0.71 5.59 -18.59
CA ASN A 336 -0.67 5.33 -19.02
C ASN A 336 -1.17 3.97 -18.50
N LEU A 337 -0.32 2.94 -18.53
CA LEU A 337 -0.61 1.63 -17.98
C LEU A 337 -0.77 1.68 -16.45
N ALA A 338 0.11 2.39 -15.76
CA ALA A 338 0.02 2.61 -14.31
C ALA A 338 -1.28 3.35 -13.94
N GLU A 339 -1.65 4.36 -14.70
CA GLU A 339 -2.87 5.13 -14.50
C GLU A 339 -4.12 4.24 -14.66
N ALA A 340 -4.18 3.40 -15.69
CA ALA A 340 -5.26 2.44 -15.86
C ALA A 340 -5.35 1.47 -14.66
N CYS A 341 -4.22 0.98 -14.15
CA CYS A 341 -4.18 0.16 -12.94
C CYS A 341 -4.71 0.91 -11.71
N PHE A 342 -4.28 2.17 -11.51
CA PHE A 342 -4.80 3.04 -10.46
C PHE A 342 -6.32 3.25 -10.57
N LYS A 343 -6.85 3.46 -11.78
CA LYS A 343 -8.30 3.60 -12.00
C LYS A 343 -9.05 2.35 -11.54
N ARG A 344 -8.55 1.14 -11.88
CA ARG A 344 -9.14 -0.14 -11.44
C ARG A 344 -9.17 -0.29 -9.91
N ILE A 345 -8.07 0.07 -9.25
CA ILE A 345 -7.97 0.07 -7.78
C ILE A 345 -8.92 1.11 -7.18
N ALA A 346 -9.04 2.29 -7.81
CA ALA A 346 -9.93 3.34 -7.36
C ALA A 346 -11.39 2.88 -7.30
N VAL A 347 -11.87 2.15 -8.32
CA VAL A 347 -13.24 1.60 -8.33
C VAL A 347 -13.46 0.64 -7.15
N GLN A 348 -12.45 -0.15 -6.78
CA GLN A 348 -12.53 -1.03 -5.60
C GLN A 348 -12.63 -0.24 -4.30
N PHE A 349 -11.80 0.79 -4.11
CA PHE A 349 -11.92 1.65 -2.93
C PHE A 349 -13.23 2.43 -2.88
N LEU A 350 -13.74 2.89 -4.02
CA LEU A 350 -15.03 3.59 -4.08
C LEU A 350 -16.19 2.64 -3.75
N THR A 351 -16.16 1.40 -4.25
CA THR A 351 -17.20 0.42 -3.96
C THR A 351 -17.17 -0.08 -2.51
N LEU A 352 -16.01 -0.08 -1.86
CA LEU A 352 -15.84 -0.51 -0.47
C LEU A 352 -16.04 0.61 0.57
N MET A 353 -15.52 1.82 0.31
CA MET A 353 -15.28 2.85 1.34
C MET A 353 -15.80 4.26 0.99
N ALA A 354 -16.47 4.47 -0.16
CA ALA A 354 -16.83 5.83 -0.60
C ALA A 354 -17.78 6.59 0.34
N ASP A 355 -18.57 5.88 1.13
CA ASP A 355 -19.46 6.46 2.15
C ASP A 355 -18.72 6.91 3.43
N ILE A 356 -17.49 6.46 3.63
CA ILE A 356 -16.69 6.73 4.82
C ILE A 356 -15.64 7.82 4.55
N ASP A 357 -15.04 7.84 3.35
CA ASP A 357 -13.98 8.80 2.98
C ASP A 357 -14.34 9.59 1.71
N PRO A 358 -15.00 10.75 1.84
CA PRO A 358 -15.37 11.60 0.70
C PRO A 358 -14.18 12.08 -0.14
N ALA A 359 -12.97 12.12 0.41
CA ALA A 359 -11.78 12.54 -0.31
C ALA A 359 -11.32 11.50 -1.34
N LEU A 360 -11.79 10.25 -1.26
CA LEU A 360 -11.60 9.24 -2.32
C LEU A 360 -12.24 9.71 -3.63
N TRP A 361 -13.48 10.17 -3.57
CA TRP A 361 -14.21 10.69 -4.74
C TRP A 361 -13.50 11.87 -5.39
N LEU A 362 -13.03 12.81 -4.57
CA LEU A 362 -12.30 13.98 -5.07
C LEU A 362 -10.99 13.57 -5.75
N SER A 363 -10.27 12.60 -5.18
CA SER A 363 -9.03 12.08 -5.75
C SER A 363 -9.28 11.36 -7.07
N TYR A 364 -10.30 10.51 -7.13
CA TYR A 364 -10.72 9.85 -8.36
C TYR A 364 -11.10 10.87 -9.44
N TYR A 365 -12.03 11.78 -9.13
CA TYR A 365 -12.57 12.73 -10.10
C TYR A 365 -11.48 13.62 -10.70
N ASN A 366 -10.65 14.21 -9.86
CA ASN A 366 -9.59 15.12 -10.31
C ASN A 366 -8.46 14.42 -11.07
N THR A 367 -8.27 13.09 -10.90
CA THR A 367 -7.20 12.35 -11.57
C THR A 367 -7.70 11.65 -12.84
N PHE A 368 -8.86 11.00 -12.82
CA PHE A 368 -9.28 10.14 -13.94
C PHE A 368 -10.46 10.71 -14.73
N SER A 369 -11.19 11.71 -14.23
CA SER A 369 -12.45 12.10 -14.87
C SER A 369 -12.25 13.02 -16.07
N ASN A 370 -12.55 12.45 -17.24
CA ASN A 370 -13.34 13.09 -18.29
C ASN A 370 -14.80 12.62 -18.17
N THR A 371 -15.74 13.22 -18.91
CA THR A 371 -17.17 12.87 -18.92
C THR A 371 -17.36 11.38 -19.20
N LEU A 372 -18.07 10.65 -18.32
CA LEU A 372 -18.43 9.24 -18.52
C LEU A 372 -19.50 9.14 -19.62
N THR A 373 -19.05 8.98 -20.86
CA THR A 373 -19.91 8.94 -22.04
C THR A 373 -20.54 7.57 -22.25
N LEU A 374 -21.65 7.53 -22.98
CA LEU A 374 -22.22 6.28 -23.46
C LEU A 374 -21.22 5.55 -24.35
N GLN A 375 -21.01 4.25 -24.10
CA GLN A 375 -20.16 3.42 -24.96
C GLN A 375 -20.89 3.11 -26.27
N GLU A 376 -20.41 3.65 -27.39
CA GLU A 376 -21.03 3.46 -28.71
C GLU A 376 -20.36 2.33 -29.52
N ARG A 377 -19.06 2.13 -29.31
CA ARG A 377 -18.22 1.21 -30.10
C ARG A 377 -18.24 -0.20 -29.54
N SER A 378 -18.24 -1.20 -30.42
CA SER A 378 -18.04 -2.60 -30.05
C SER A 378 -16.72 -2.83 -29.32
N PHE A 379 -16.73 -3.73 -28.35
CA PHE A 379 -15.52 -4.19 -27.67
C PHE A 379 -14.66 -5.03 -28.62
N ALA A 380 -13.35 -4.80 -28.61
CA ALA A 380 -12.40 -5.64 -29.35
C ALA A 380 -11.97 -6.86 -28.52
N CYS A 381 -11.92 -6.71 -27.19
CA CYS A 381 -11.57 -7.80 -26.27
C CYS A 381 -12.28 -7.68 -24.91
N LEU A 382 -12.15 -8.70 -24.06
CA LEU A 382 -12.72 -8.74 -22.70
C LEU A 382 -12.17 -7.61 -21.82
N SER A 383 -10.92 -7.18 -22.01
CA SER A 383 -10.34 -6.06 -21.27
C SER A 383 -11.05 -4.73 -21.57
N ASP A 384 -11.47 -4.48 -22.82
CA ASP A 384 -12.24 -3.28 -23.17
C ASP A 384 -13.61 -3.27 -22.50
N ALA A 385 -14.26 -4.45 -22.47
CA ALA A 385 -15.52 -4.62 -21.77
C ALA A 385 -15.38 -4.34 -20.27
N ARG A 386 -14.29 -4.81 -19.63
CA ARG A 386 -13.97 -4.50 -18.23
C ARG A 386 -13.81 -3.00 -18.00
N GLU A 387 -12.99 -2.31 -18.80
CA GLU A 387 -12.75 -0.86 -18.59
C GLU A 387 -14.07 -0.06 -18.67
N ALA A 388 -14.92 -0.38 -19.64
CA ALA A 388 -16.24 0.25 -19.78
C ALA A 388 -17.21 -0.10 -18.64
N LEU A 389 -17.11 -1.31 -18.08
CA LEU A 389 -17.93 -1.72 -16.93
C LEU A 389 -17.52 -1.01 -15.65
N LEU A 390 -16.22 -0.81 -15.44
CA LEU A 390 -15.70 -0.08 -14.29
C LEU A 390 -16.20 1.37 -14.27
N ASP A 391 -16.32 2.01 -15.44
CA ASP A 391 -16.91 3.34 -15.59
C ASP A 391 -18.39 3.40 -15.15
N ILE A 392 -19.16 2.36 -15.47
CA ILE A 392 -20.54 2.21 -14.99
C ILE A 392 -20.58 2.03 -13.47
N LEU A 393 -19.72 1.16 -12.94
CA LEU A 393 -19.68 0.85 -11.50
C LEU A 393 -19.28 2.06 -10.65
N VAL A 394 -18.42 2.93 -11.16
CA VAL A 394 -18.08 4.20 -10.50
C VAL A 394 -19.33 5.07 -10.29
N GLU A 395 -20.19 5.23 -11.31
CA GLU A 395 -21.44 6.01 -11.16
C GLU A 395 -22.40 5.40 -10.12
N GLN A 396 -22.30 4.09 -9.87
CA GLN A 396 -23.10 3.39 -8.88
C GLN A 396 -22.48 3.38 -7.47
N ALA A 397 -21.19 3.65 -7.33
CA ALA A 397 -20.51 3.70 -6.04
C ALA A 397 -21.06 4.84 -5.16
N SER A 398 -21.13 4.63 -3.84
CA SER A 398 -21.80 5.53 -2.89
C SER A 398 -21.36 7.00 -3.07
N PRO A 399 -22.26 8.00 -3.18
CA PRO A 399 -23.70 7.93 -2.89
C PRO A 399 -24.55 7.31 -4.01
N GLY A 400 -23.92 6.92 -5.12
CA GLY A 400 -24.55 6.32 -6.29
C GLY A 400 -25.50 7.28 -6.98
N LEU A 401 -26.63 6.76 -7.43
CA LEU A 401 -27.68 7.54 -8.11
C LEU A 401 -28.71 8.13 -7.13
N LYS A 402 -28.44 8.08 -5.83
CA LYS A 402 -29.38 8.61 -4.82
C LYS A 402 -29.55 10.12 -4.99
N GLY A 403 -30.79 10.57 -5.08
CA GLY A 403 -31.13 11.99 -5.25
C GLY A 403 -30.91 12.55 -6.66
N LYS A 404 -30.51 11.70 -7.62
CA LYS A 404 -30.45 12.08 -9.05
C LYS A 404 -31.85 12.14 -9.65
N SER A 405 -32.00 12.89 -10.75
CA SER A 405 -33.29 13.00 -11.43
C SER A 405 -33.66 11.68 -12.11
N ALA A 406 -34.95 11.45 -12.36
CA ALA A 406 -35.40 10.29 -13.12
C ALA A 406 -34.74 10.21 -14.51
N ARG A 407 -34.44 11.37 -15.12
CA ARG A 407 -33.70 11.45 -16.39
C ARG A 407 -32.29 10.90 -16.26
N ASP A 408 -31.57 11.26 -15.19
CA ASP A 408 -30.19 10.79 -14.98
C ASP A 408 -30.15 9.28 -14.70
N ILE A 409 -31.10 8.78 -13.90
CA ILE A 409 -31.24 7.34 -13.61
C ILE A 409 -31.52 6.57 -14.90
N MET A 410 -32.42 7.08 -15.76
CA MET A 410 -32.72 6.50 -17.06
C MET A 410 -31.53 6.58 -18.03
N ALA A 411 -30.79 7.69 -18.04
CA ALA A 411 -29.57 7.79 -18.84
C ALA A 411 -28.53 6.76 -18.41
N HIS A 412 -28.38 6.52 -17.10
CA HIS A 412 -27.51 5.46 -16.58
C HIS A 412 -28.02 4.06 -16.95
N SER A 413 -29.34 3.80 -16.87
CA SER A 413 -29.91 2.51 -17.27
C SER A 413 -29.61 2.20 -18.74
N VAL A 414 -29.68 3.20 -19.62
CA VAL A 414 -29.29 3.07 -21.04
C VAL A 414 -27.82 2.69 -21.19
N LYS A 415 -26.90 3.23 -20.37
CA LYS A 415 -25.49 2.83 -20.39
C LYS A 415 -25.32 1.36 -20.03
N VAL A 416 -26.00 0.88 -18.98
CA VAL A 416 -25.95 -0.51 -18.53
C VAL A 416 -26.48 -1.46 -19.62
N THR A 417 -27.67 -1.16 -20.17
CA THR A 417 -28.26 -1.96 -21.26
C THR A 417 -27.34 -1.98 -22.48
N ARG A 418 -26.82 -0.82 -22.89
CA ARG A 418 -25.93 -0.71 -24.04
C ARG A 418 -24.64 -1.51 -23.85
N TRP A 419 -24.05 -1.45 -22.66
CA TRP A 419 -22.88 -2.26 -22.34
C TRP A 419 -23.20 -3.75 -22.49
N GLY A 420 -24.37 -4.20 -22.00
CA GLY A 420 -24.84 -5.58 -22.12
C GLY A 420 -24.95 -6.03 -23.58
N GLU A 421 -25.58 -5.23 -24.45
CA GLU A 421 -25.69 -5.53 -25.89
C GLU A 421 -24.32 -5.68 -26.56
N LEU A 422 -23.38 -4.78 -26.25
CA LEU A 422 -22.04 -4.80 -26.81
C LEU A 422 -21.23 -6.00 -26.32
N PHE A 423 -21.43 -6.40 -25.07
CA PHE A 423 -20.82 -7.58 -24.49
C PHE A 423 -21.39 -8.86 -25.10
N ASP A 424 -22.72 -8.96 -25.28
CA ASP A 424 -23.36 -10.09 -25.95
C ASP A 424 -22.85 -10.23 -27.40
N ALA A 425 -22.68 -9.11 -28.11
CA ALA A 425 -22.08 -9.11 -29.44
C ALA A 425 -20.62 -9.59 -29.45
N LEU A 426 -19.83 -9.29 -28.40
CA LEU A 426 -18.47 -9.81 -28.26
C LEU A 426 -18.48 -11.33 -28.03
N LEU A 427 -19.36 -11.82 -27.16
CA LEU A 427 -19.49 -13.26 -26.87
C LEU A 427 -19.95 -14.05 -28.11
N LEU A 428 -20.88 -13.51 -28.90
CA LEU A 428 -21.31 -14.12 -30.16
C LEU A 428 -20.16 -14.22 -31.16
N LYS A 429 -19.30 -13.20 -31.25
CA LYS A 429 -18.10 -13.25 -32.11
C LYS A 429 -17.11 -14.32 -31.64
N GLN A 430 -16.91 -14.46 -30.33
CA GLN A 430 -16.04 -15.50 -29.77
C GLN A 430 -16.62 -16.90 -29.96
N ALA A 431 -17.93 -17.09 -29.77
CA ALA A 431 -18.61 -18.36 -29.97
C ALA A 431 -18.55 -18.86 -31.42
N ASN A 432 -18.47 -17.92 -32.38
CA ASN A 432 -18.29 -18.23 -33.80
C ASN A 432 -16.82 -18.50 -34.17
N SER A 433 -15.87 -18.38 -33.23
CA SER A 433 -14.48 -18.76 -33.44
C SER A 433 -14.33 -20.29 -33.45
N VAL A 434 -13.37 -20.80 -34.22
CA VAL A 434 -13.03 -22.23 -34.27
C VAL A 434 -12.36 -22.70 -32.97
N THR A 435 -11.78 -21.77 -32.21
CA THR A 435 -11.04 -22.06 -30.98
C THR A 435 -11.96 -22.13 -29.76
N LEU A 436 -11.86 -23.22 -28.99
CA LEU A 436 -12.52 -23.32 -27.70
C LEU A 436 -11.98 -22.27 -26.72
N PRO A 437 -12.82 -21.69 -25.85
CA PRO A 437 -12.39 -20.71 -24.87
C PRO A 437 -11.47 -21.38 -23.83
N THR A 438 -10.43 -20.66 -23.44
CA THR A 438 -9.52 -21.04 -22.36
C THR A 438 -10.22 -20.97 -21.00
N ASN A 439 -9.69 -21.66 -19.99
CA ASN A 439 -10.21 -21.56 -18.62
C ASN A 439 -10.18 -20.11 -18.11
N THR A 440 -9.15 -19.33 -18.44
CA THR A 440 -9.08 -17.90 -18.10
C THR A 440 -10.22 -17.13 -18.74
N GLU A 441 -10.49 -17.32 -20.03
CA GLU A 441 -11.61 -16.66 -20.71
C GLU A 441 -12.97 -17.04 -20.10
N ILE A 442 -13.19 -18.32 -19.78
CA ILE A 442 -14.43 -18.78 -19.12
C ILE A 442 -14.63 -18.05 -17.78
N ARG A 443 -13.58 -17.99 -16.95
CA ARG A 443 -13.62 -17.31 -15.64
C ARG A 443 -13.88 -15.82 -15.79
N THR A 444 -13.26 -15.19 -16.79
CA THR A 444 -13.40 -13.76 -17.08
C THR A 444 -14.79 -13.40 -17.59
N ILE A 445 -15.34 -14.21 -18.50
CA ILE A 445 -16.71 -14.03 -18.99
C ILE A 445 -17.69 -14.15 -17.82
N ALA A 446 -17.53 -15.16 -16.96
CA ALA A 446 -18.38 -15.32 -15.77
C ALA A 446 -18.26 -14.12 -14.81
N LEU A 447 -17.05 -13.63 -14.54
CA LEU A 447 -16.85 -12.44 -13.71
C LEU A 447 -17.54 -11.19 -14.29
N LEU A 448 -17.45 -10.98 -15.61
CA LEU A 448 -18.11 -9.85 -16.28
C LEU A 448 -19.64 -10.00 -16.28
N GLN A 449 -20.18 -11.21 -16.48
CA GLN A 449 -21.62 -11.48 -16.38
C GLN A 449 -22.16 -11.23 -14.97
N LEU A 450 -21.40 -11.61 -13.93
CA LEU A 450 -21.73 -11.33 -12.54
C LEU A 450 -21.90 -9.83 -12.28
N HIS A 451 -20.91 -9.03 -12.68
CA HIS A 451 -20.94 -7.58 -12.49
C HIS A 451 -22.00 -6.89 -13.34
N ARG A 452 -22.29 -7.40 -14.56
CA ARG A 452 -23.41 -6.95 -15.39
C ARG A 452 -24.74 -7.10 -14.65
N LYS A 453 -25.08 -8.32 -14.23
CA LYS A 453 -26.34 -8.59 -13.52
C LYS A 453 -26.46 -7.77 -12.24
N TYR A 454 -25.37 -7.65 -11.48
CA TYR A 454 -25.34 -6.79 -10.31
C TYR A 454 -25.68 -5.32 -10.65
N SER A 455 -25.11 -4.81 -11.74
CA SER A 455 -25.34 -3.43 -12.21
C SER A 455 -26.79 -3.22 -12.65
N GLU A 456 -27.38 -4.16 -13.37
CA GLU A 456 -28.79 -4.14 -13.81
C GLU A 456 -29.75 -4.11 -12.61
N ILE A 457 -29.54 -5.00 -11.63
CA ILE A 457 -30.34 -5.07 -10.39
C ILE A 457 -30.18 -3.78 -9.57
N ASN A 458 -28.97 -3.21 -9.49
CA ASN A 458 -28.74 -1.93 -8.80
C ASN A 458 -29.52 -0.78 -9.43
N VAL A 459 -29.68 -0.74 -10.75
CA VAL A 459 -30.50 0.29 -11.42
C VAL A 459 -31.96 0.16 -10.99
N ALA A 460 -32.51 -1.06 -10.97
CA ALA A 460 -33.90 -1.30 -10.58
C ALA A 460 -34.21 -0.77 -9.17
N LYS A 461 -33.25 -0.87 -8.24
CA LYS A 461 -33.35 -0.29 -6.88
C LYS A 461 -33.66 1.21 -6.90
N TYR A 462 -33.02 1.98 -7.77
CA TYR A 462 -33.22 3.44 -7.81
C TYR A 462 -34.54 3.85 -8.46
N ILE A 463 -35.10 3.01 -9.33
CA ILE A 463 -36.37 3.26 -10.01
C ILE A 463 -37.56 2.79 -9.14
N HIS A 464 -37.43 1.65 -8.48
CA HIS A 464 -38.56 0.94 -7.86
C HIS A 464 -38.36 0.61 -6.37
N GLY A 465 -37.13 0.51 -5.87
CA GLY A 465 -36.80 -0.08 -4.56
C GLY A 465 -36.73 0.91 -3.39
N GLN A 466 -37.73 1.79 -3.22
CA GLN A 466 -37.74 2.88 -2.22
C GLN A 466 -37.75 2.39 -0.73
N GLY A 467 -36.63 1.85 -0.24
CA GLY A 467 -36.43 1.54 1.17
C GLY A 467 -37.11 0.26 1.68
N ASP A 468 -37.89 -0.42 0.84
CA ASP A 468 -38.47 -1.73 1.12
C ASP A 468 -37.40 -2.83 1.05
N PRO A 469 -37.08 -3.53 2.16
CA PRO A 469 -36.17 -4.67 2.13
C PRO A 469 -36.68 -5.86 1.31
N CYS A 470 -37.98 -5.96 1.08
CA CYS A 470 -38.60 -7.06 0.36
C CYS A 470 -38.46 -6.92 -1.15
N PHE A 471 -38.16 -5.71 -1.63
CA PHE A 471 -37.89 -5.41 -3.04
C PHE A 471 -36.95 -6.43 -3.69
N TRP A 472 -35.94 -6.88 -2.94
CA TRP A 472 -34.92 -7.79 -3.42
C TRP A 472 -35.42 -9.21 -3.69
N ASP A 473 -36.55 -9.63 -3.11
CA ASP A 473 -37.07 -10.99 -3.28
C ASP A 473 -37.47 -11.30 -4.72
N GLY A 474 -37.89 -10.27 -5.46
CA GLY A 474 -38.20 -10.37 -6.89
C GLY A 474 -37.00 -10.75 -7.76
N PHE A 475 -35.78 -10.70 -7.22
CA PHE A 475 -34.53 -11.00 -7.93
C PHE A 475 -33.85 -12.28 -7.42
N THR A 476 -34.57 -13.15 -6.70
CA THR A 476 -33.98 -14.36 -6.10
C THR A 476 -33.35 -15.28 -7.14
N THR A 477 -33.97 -15.43 -8.31
CA THR A 477 -33.44 -16.24 -9.42
C THR A 477 -32.15 -15.65 -9.96
N GLU A 478 -32.13 -14.34 -10.20
CA GLU A 478 -30.97 -13.61 -10.70
C GLU A 478 -29.82 -13.62 -9.69
N PHE A 479 -30.12 -13.53 -8.40
CA PHE A 479 -29.12 -13.73 -7.34
C PHE A 479 -28.54 -15.15 -7.36
N SER A 480 -29.36 -16.18 -7.60
CA SER A 480 -28.86 -17.55 -7.76
C SER A 480 -27.91 -17.67 -8.97
N GLU A 481 -28.29 -17.10 -10.12
CA GLU A 481 -27.45 -17.09 -11.33
C GLU A 481 -26.14 -16.32 -11.10
N MET A 482 -26.18 -15.21 -10.36
CA MET A 482 -24.98 -14.49 -9.96
C MET A 482 -24.04 -15.36 -9.11
N VAL A 483 -24.58 -16.18 -8.20
CA VAL A 483 -23.77 -17.14 -7.43
C VAL A 483 -23.17 -18.21 -8.34
N ASP A 484 -23.88 -18.65 -9.39
CA ASP A 484 -23.34 -19.57 -10.40
C ASP A 484 -22.15 -18.94 -11.16
N TYR A 485 -22.30 -17.70 -11.62
CA TYR A 485 -21.19 -16.97 -12.27
C TYR A 485 -20.00 -16.77 -11.33
N ALA A 486 -20.24 -16.44 -10.07
CA ALA A 486 -19.18 -16.31 -9.08
C ALA A 486 -18.45 -17.65 -8.85
N ALA A 487 -19.18 -18.76 -8.78
CA ALA A 487 -18.59 -20.10 -8.68
C ALA A 487 -17.73 -20.44 -9.90
N THR A 488 -18.19 -20.15 -11.13
CA THR A 488 -17.39 -20.32 -12.35
C THR A 488 -16.16 -19.41 -12.35
N ALA A 489 -16.29 -18.13 -11.98
CA ALA A 489 -15.17 -17.20 -11.88
C ALA A 489 -14.12 -17.65 -10.84
N ALA A 490 -14.56 -18.28 -9.75
CA ALA A 490 -13.71 -18.91 -8.75
C ALA A 490 -13.10 -20.25 -9.20
N GLY A 491 -13.53 -20.81 -10.33
CA GLY A 491 -13.08 -22.14 -10.81
C GLY A 491 -13.68 -23.31 -10.03
N LEU A 492 -14.87 -23.12 -9.45
CA LEU A 492 -15.58 -24.09 -8.61
C LEU A 492 -16.67 -24.88 -9.37
N ASP A 493 -17.04 -24.42 -10.56
CA ASP A 493 -18.13 -24.94 -11.41
C ASP A 493 -17.97 -26.43 -11.77
N GLN A 494 -16.74 -26.92 -11.92
CA GLN A 494 -16.50 -28.32 -12.27
C GLN A 494 -16.69 -29.30 -11.08
N ASN A 495 -16.70 -28.83 -9.82
CA ASN A 495 -16.63 -29.71 -8.65
C ASN A 495 -17.39 -29.23 -7.40
N TYR A 496 -18.26 -28.21 -7.48
CA TYR A 496 -18.95 -27.67 -6.28
C TYR A 496 -19.68 -28.75 -5.46
N ALA A 497 -20.40 -29.68 -6.12
CA ALA A 497 -21.10 -30.79 -5.46
C ALA A 497 -20.19 -31.97 -5.04
N LYS A 498 -18.93 -31.99 -5.51
CA LYS A 498 -17.92 -33.02 -5.20
C LYS A 498 -16.87 -32.54 -4.20
N ARG A 499 -16.83 -31.24 -3.87
CA ARG A 499 -15.96 -30.71 -2.82
C ARG A 499 -16.32 -31.38 -1.51
N THR A 500 -15.31 -31.98 -0.93
CA THR A 500 -15.37 -32.60 0.38
C THR A 500 -14.63 -31.65 1.30
N TRP A 501 -15.39 -30.76 1.92
CA TRP A 501 -14.89 -29.64 2.72
C TRP A 501 -13.92 -30.07 3.84
N ASP A 502 -14.02 -31.32 4.28
CA ASP A 502 -13.13 -31.93 5.27
C ASP A 502 -11.76 -32.38 4.68
N THR A 503 -11.68 -32.74 3.39
CA THR A 503 -10.46 -33.23 2.73
C THR A 503 -9.79 -32.21 1.81
N ASP A 504 -10.48 -31.13 1.42
CA ASP A 504 -9.91 -30.01 0.66
C ASP A 504 -9.08 -29.04 1.54
N TYR A 505 -8.58 -29.52 2.68
CA TYR A 505 -7.85 -28.73 3.65
C TYR A 505 -6.32 -28.81 3.44
N PRO A 506 -5.59 -27.68 3.52
CA PRO A 506 -6.09 -26.33 3.74
C PRO A 506 -6.64 -25.67 2.46
N PRO A 507 -7.62 -24.74 2.57
CA PRO A 507 -8.11 -23.95 1.44
C PRO A 507 -6.95 -23.26 0.71
N LYS A 508 -7.00 -23.18 -0.63
CA LYS A 508 -5.97 -22.49 -1.40
C LYS A 508 -6.05 -21.00 -1.11
N ALA A 509 -4.92 -20.32 -1.13
CA ALA A 509 -4.86 -18.86 -1.02
C ALA A 509 -4.43 -18.26 -2.36
N TYR A 510 -4.95 -17.09 -2.69
CA TYR A 510 -4.52 -16.32 -3.85
C TYR A 510 -4.75 -14.82 -3.64
N PHE A 511 -3.99 -14.01 -4.37
CA PHE A 511 -4.07 -12.57 -4.35
C PHE A 511 -4.01 -12.01 -5.77
N HIS A 512 -5.09 -11.37 -6.22
CA HIS A 512 -5.14 -10.64 -7.48
C HIS A 512 -5.61 -9.21 -7.23
N ILE A 513 -5.39 -8.32 -8.21
CA ILE A 513 -5.70 -6.89 -8.08
C ILE A 513 -6.97 -6.46 -8.82
N ASP A 514 -7.64 -7.36 -9.54
CA ASP A 514 -8.93 -7.08 -10.18
C ASP A 514 -10.09 -7.00 -9.17
N LEU A 515 -11.14 -6.26 -9.53
CA LEU A 515 -12.42 -6.27 -8.82
C LEU A 515 -13.12 -7.61 -9.05
N GLY A 516 -12.93 -8.55 -8.12
CA GLY A 516 -13.48 -9.89 -8.23
C GLY A 516 -14.94 -10.01 -7.77
N PHE A 517 -15.37 -11.26 -7.55
CA PHE A 517 -16.75 -11.61 -7.22
C PHE A 517 -17.13 -11.30 -5.77
N THR A 518 -16.17 -11.16 -4.86
CA THR A 518 -16.42 -10.90 -3.43
C THR A 518 -17.24 -9.62 -3.24
N SER A 519 -16.89 -8.56 -3.96
CA SER A 519 -17.60 -7.27 -3.91
C SER A 519 -19.11 -7.39 -4.17
N VAL A 520 -19.50 -8.32 -5.04
CA VAL A 520 -20.89 -8.58 -5.41
C VAL A 520 -21.54 -9.56 -4.44
N LEU A 521 -20.86 -10.65 -4.07
CA LEU A 521 -21.43 -11.68 -3.20
C LEU A 521 -21.78 -11.16 -1.81
N ILE A 522 -21.00 -10.22 -1.25
CA ILE A 522 -21.38 -9.52 -0.01
C ILE A 522 -22.75 -8.86 -0.15
N SER A 523 -22.99 -8.19 -1.29
CA SER A 523 -24.27 -7.55 -1.58
C SER A 523 -25.39 -8.57 -1.80
N VAL A 524 -25.12 -9.71 -2.43
CA VAL A 524 -26.09 -10.81 -2.56
C VAL A 524 -26.52 -11.30 -1.18
N ILE A 525 -25.56 -11.61 -0.31
CA ILE A 525 -25.85 -12.12 1.05
C ILE A 525 -26.61 -11.08 1.87
N ALA A 526 -26.22 -9.82 1.79
CA ALA A 526 -26.85 -8.75 2.55
C ALA A 526 -28.24 -8.34 2.04
N ARG A 527 -28.61 -8.65 0.79
CA ARG A 527 -29.86 -8.17 0.14
C ARG A 527 -30.87 -9.28 -0.10
N CYS A 528 -30.45 -10.44 -0.61
CA CYS A 528 -31.31 -11.59 -0.81
C CYS A 528 -31.79 -12.12 0.56
N ARG A 529 -33.06 -12.53 0.68
CA ARG A 529 -33.57 -13.19 1.92
C ARG A 529 -33.60 -14.71 1.81
N ASP A 530 -33.41 -15.25 0.62
CA ASP A 530 -33.48 -16.69 0.43
C ASP A 530 -32.33 -17.37 1.21
N PRO A 531 -32.63 -18.30 2.12
CA PRO A 531 -31.62 -18.94 2.95
C PRO A 531 -30.63 -19.80 2.15
N PHE A 532 -31.06 -20.38 1.02
CA PHE A 532 -30.22 -21.28 0.23
C PHE A 532 -29.24 -20.50 -0.65
N VAL A 533 -29.72 -19.46 -1.34
CA VAL A 533 -28.87 -18.59 -2.17
C VAL A 533 -27.79 -17.93 -1.31
N ARG A 534 -28.13 -17.41 -0.13
CA ARG A 534 -27.17 -16.79 0.80
C ARG A 534 -26.09 -17.78 1.27
N ARG A 535 -26.48 -18.99 1.66
CA ARG A 535 -25.53 -20.05 2.07
C ARG A 535 -24.62 -20.49 0.92
N ARG A 536 -25.15 -20.59 -0.31
CA ARG A 536 -24.35 -20.89 -1.50
C ARG A 536 -23.32 -19.79 -1.79
N ALA A 537 -23.73 -18.52 -1.70
CA ALA A 537 -22.83 -17.38 -1.86
C ALA A 537 -21.70 -17.41 -0.80
N LEU A 538 -22.04 -17.66 0.47
CA LEU A 538 -21.04 -17.83 1.54
C LEU A 538 -20.07 -18.97 1.25
N ALA A 539 -20.57 -20.12 0.79
CA ALA A 539 -19.72 -21.26 0.45
C ALA A 539 -18.74 -20.93 -0.69
N VAL A 540 -19.14 -20.14 -1.70
CA VAL A 540 -18.22 -19.67 -2.74
C VAL A 540 -17.14 -18.76 -2.15
N MET A 541 -17.51 -17.81 -1.27
CA MET A 541 -16.54 -16.90 -0.64
C MET A 541 -15.58 -17.59 0.34
N LEU A 542 -16.03 -18.65 1.00
CA LEU A 542 -15.25 -19.42 1.98
C LEU A 542 -14.50 -20.60 1.36
N ALA A 543 -14.69 -20.85 0.06
CA ALA A 543 -14.06 -21.95 -0.67
C ALA A 543 -12.53 -21.88 -0.63
N ASP A 544 -11.97 -20.68 -0.76
CA ASP A 544 -10.53 -20.41 -0.82
C ASP A 544 -10.24 -19.06 -0.13
N ARG A 545 -9.01 -18.87 0.35
CA ARG A 545 -8.57 -17.61 0.99
C ARG A 545 -8.17 -16.58 -0.06
N ALA A 546 -9.17 -15.94 -0.65
CA ALA A 546 -8.99 -14.92 -1.68
C ALA A 546 -8.76 -13.52 -1.11
N GLN A 547 -7.70 -12.85 -1.57
CA GLN A 547 -7.56 -11.40 -1.51
C GLN A 547 -7.80 -10.83 -2.91
N GLU A 548 -8.93 -10.16 -3.11
CA GLU A 548 -9.39 -9.58 -4.38
C GLU A 548 -9.18 -8.06 -4.32
N GLY A 549 -7.93 -7.64 -4.52
CA GLY A 549 -7.49 -6.27 -4.36
C GLY A 549 -7.87 -5.71 -2.98
N ALA A 550 -8.80 -4.75 -2.93
CA ALA A 550 -9.26 -4.17 -1.67
C ALA A 550 -10.18 -5.09 -0.84
N PHE A 551 -10.72 -6.15 -1.42
CA PHE A 551 -11.68 -7.04 -0.78
C PHE A 551 -11.01 -8.33 -0.28
N ASN A 552 -11.15 -8.62 1.01
CA ASN A 552 -10.77 -9.92 1.58
C ASN A 552 -12.00 -10.83 1.65
N ALA A 553 -12.02 -11.94 0.90
CA ALA A 553 -13.20 -12.81 0.79
C ALA A 553 -13.58 -13.44 2.14
N TYR A 554 -12.59 -13.94 2.88
CA TYR A 554 -12.81 -14.62 4.16
C TYR A 554 -13.38 -13.66 5.22
N GLN A 555 -12.74 -12.51 5.44
CA GLN A 555 -13.21 -11.50 6.39
C GLN A 555 -14.61 -10.99 6.00
N SER A 556 -14.81 -10.73 4.70
CA SER A 556 -16.11 -10.27 4.19
C SER A 556 -17.21 -11.32 4.38
N ALA A 557 -16.91 -12.60 4.14
CA ALA A 557 -17.85 -13.69 4.35
C ALA A 557 -18.24 -13.83 5.81
N ARG A 558 -17.31 -13.64 6.76
CA ARG A 558 -17.63 -13.67 8.20
C ARG A 558 -18.60 -12.56 8.60
N VAL A 559 -18.36 -11.33 8.13
CA VAL A 559 -19.28 -10.21 8.38
C VAL A 559 -20.65 -10.50 7.75
N ALA A 560 -20.69 -11.02 6.52
CA ALA A 560 -21.92 -11.33 5.81
C ALA A 560 -22.70 -12.52 6.45
N ALA A 561 -22.00 -13.55 6.91
CA ALA A 561 -22.58 -14.67 7.66
C ALA A 561 -23.20 -14.17 8.96
N ARG A 562 -22.51 -13.26 9.66
CA ARG A 562 -23.03 -12.66 10.89
C ARG A 562 -24.31 -11.86 10.65
N VAL A 563 -24.40 -11.12 9.54
CA VAL A 563 -25.64 -10.45 9.14
C VAL A 563 -26.75 -11.47 8.97
N MET A 564 -26.50 -12.54 8.22
CA MET A 564 -27.48 -13.61 7.97
C MET A 564 -27.97 -14.23 9.29
N ASP A 565 -27.06 -14.61 10.20
CA ASP A 565 -27.39 -15.20 11.50
C ASP A 565 -28.25 -14.26 12.34
N LEU A 566 -27.91 -12.96 12.37
CA LEU A 566 -28.64 -11.96 13.13
C LEU A 566 -30.05 -11.69 12.58
N GLU A 567 -30.23 -11.78 11.25
CA GLU A 567 -31.55 -11.68 10.60
C GLU A 567 -32.39 -12.93 10.85
N GLU A 568 -31.79 -14.12 10.70
CA GLU A 568 -32.47 -15.41 10.89
C GLU A 568 -32.87 -15.60 12.37
N ALA A 569 -32.01 -15.28 13.33
CA ALA A 569 -32.36 -15.33 14.75
C ALA A 569 -33.51 -14.39 15.12
N ARG A 570 -33.58 -13.21 14.48
CA ARG A 570 -34.68 -12.23 14.67
C ARG A 570 -35.99 -12.66 14.02
N SER A 571 -35.99 -13.64 13.12
CA SER A 571 -37.22 -14.18 12.56
C SER A 571 -38.07 -14.93 13.59
N GLY A 572 -37.46 -15.42 14.68
CA GLY A 572 -38.13 -16.18 15.72
C GLY A 572 -38.56 -17.60 15.30
N LYS A 573 -38.16 -18.07 14.11
CA LYS A 573 -38.48 -19.39 13.57
C LYS A 573 -37.36 -19.96 12.70
N GLU A 574 -37.49 -21.22 12.31
CA GLU A 574 -36.62 -21.84 11.31
C GLU A 574 -36.89 -21.19 9.94
N VAL A 575 -35.85 -20.60 9.32
CA VAL A 575 -35.96 -19.89 8.04
C VAL A 575 -35.82 -20.88 6.88
N LYS A 576 -36.89 -21.06 6.11
CA LYS A 576 -36.95 -21.96 4.94
C LYS A 576 -37.12 -21.21 3.63
N CYS A 577 -37.58 -19.97 3.67
CA CYS A 577 -37.75 -19.13 2.49
C CYS A 577 -37.62 -17.65 2.84
N SER A 578 -37.55 -16.78 1.82
CA SER A 578 -37.43 -15.33 1.97
C SER A 578 -38.50 -14.70 2.88
N SER A 579 -39.73 -15.21 2.83
CA SER A 579 -40.86 -14.69 3.62
C SER A 579 -40.77 -14.99 5.11
N ASP A 580 -39.88 -15.91 5.52
CA ASP A 580 -39.68 -16.21 6.93
C ASP A 580 -38.91 -15.11 7.67
N ILE A 581 -38.15 -14.28 6.95
CA ILE A 581 -37.45 -13.13 7.52
C ILE A 581 -38.30 -11.87 7.33
N PRO A 582 -38.92 -11.34 8.40
CA PRO A 582 -39.78 -10.18 8.27
C PRO A 582 -38.95 -8.90 8.00
N PRO A 583 -39.55 -7.85 7.41
CA PRO A 583 -38.83 -6.62 7.03
C PRO A 583 -38.09 -5.91 8.17
N GLU A 584 -38.59 -6.06 9.40
CA GLU A 584 -38.02 -5.53 10.63
C GLU A 584 -36.80 -6.30 11.13
N ALA A 585 -36.69 -7.59 10.80
CA ALA A 585 -35.53 -8.42 11.13
C ALA A 585 -34.32 -8.08 10.25
N ARG A 586 -34.53 -7.38 9.12
CA ARG A 586 -33.48 -7.04 8.15
C ARG A 586 -32.49 -6.02 8.71
N ASN A 587 -31.20 -6.33 8.53
CA ASN A 587 -30.14 -5.38 8.81
C ASN A 587 -30.22 -4.20 7.83
N ARG A 588 -30.08 -2.99 8.37
CA ARG A 588 -30.18 -1.74 7.60
C ARG A 588 -28.81 -1.13 7.31
N THR A 589 -27.90 -1.21 8.26
CA THR A 589 -26.54 -0.70 8.14
C THR A 589 -25.59 -1.50 9.01
N ILE A 590 -24.37 -1.66 8.53
CA ILE A 590 -23.24 -2.20 9.26
C ILE A 590 -22.24 -1.05 9.40
N ARG A 591 -21.72 -0.83 10.61
CA ARG A 591 -20.64 0.13 10.84
C ARG A 591 -19.47 -0.56 11.51
N VAL A 592 -18.30 -0.42 10.92
CA VAL A 592 -17.04 -0.92 11.47
C VAL A 592 -16.33 0.25 12.15
N HIS A 593 -16.02 0.11 13.43
CA HIS A 593 -15.21 1.08 14.17
C HIS A 593 -13.91 0.41 14.59
N LEU A 594 -12.78 0.91 14.11
CA LEU A 594 -11.47 0.42 14.51
C LEU A 594 -11.16 0.91 15.93
N LYS A 595 -10.65 0.01 16.78
CA LYS A 595 -10.22 0.29 18.15
C LYS A 595 -8.74 -0.08 18.31
N GLY A 596 -7.87 0.86 17.98
CA GLY A 596 -6.43 0.61 17.89
C GLY A 596 -6.10 -0.41 16.79
N ASP A 597 -4.91 -1.02 16.87
CA ASP A 597 -4.36 -1.82 15.76
C ASP A 597 -4.85 -3.27 15.70
N THR A 598 -5.63 -3.73 16.69
CA THR A 598 -5.92 -5.17 16.86
C THR A 598 -7.38 -5.53 17.08
N LYS A 599 -8.24 -4.54 17.37
CA LYS A 599 -9.66 -4.78 17.66
C LYS A 599 -10.55 -3.95 16.77
N MET A 600 -11.67 -4.52 16.37
CA MET A 600 -12.75 -3.82 15.69
C MET A 600 -14.06 -3.99 16.45
N ARG A 601 -14.89 -2.96 16.42
CA ARG A 601 -16.26 -2.98 16.90
C ARG A 601 -17.21 -2.93 15.71
N LEU A 602 -18.04 -3.96 15.58
CA LEU A 602 -19.06 -4.06 14.54
C LEU A 602 -20.40 -3.66 15.14
N VAL A 603 -21.08 -2.71 14.49
CA VAL A 603 -22.40 -2.22 14.89
C VAL A 603 -23.41 -2.51 13.79
N TYR A 604 -24.36 -3.38 14.08
CA TYR A 604 -25.44 -3.81 13.20
C TYR A 604 -26.72 -3.09 13.59
N LYS A 605 -27.28 -2.27 12.68
CA LYS A 605 -28.52 -1.52 12.95
C LYS A 605 -29.72 -2.15 12.27
N PHE A 606 -30.83 -2.25 13.01
CA PHE A 606 -32.11 -2.76 12.53
C PHE A 606 -33.16 -1.65 12.54
N SER A 607 -34.40 -1.94 12.13
CA SER A 607 -35.51 -0.98 12.30
C SER A 607 -35.76 -0.68 13.78
N GLN A 608 -35.56 -1.69 14.64
CA GLN A 608 -35.68 -1.57 16.09
C GLN A 608 -34.37 -2.04 16.76
N GLY A 609 -33.65 -1.10 17.34
CA GLY A 609 -32.42 -1.35 18.09
C GLY A 609 -31.17 -1.58 17.22
N SER A 610 -30.09 -1.91 17.91
CA SER A 610 -28.80 -2.27 17.33
C SER A 610 -28.23 -3.49 18.05
N PHE A 611 -27.31 -4.16 17.39
CA PHE A 611 -26.48 -5.20 17.98
C PHE A 611 -25.01 -4.81 17.80
N GLU A 612 -24.23 -4.94 18.85
CA GLU A 612 -22.81 -4.59 18.85
C GLU A 612 -21.98 -5.78 19.31
N GLU A 613 -20.85 -5.98 18.65
CA GLU A 613 -19.84 -6.96 19.08
C GLU A 613 -18.44 -6.44 18.82
N GLU A 614 -17.48 -6.95 19.59
CA GLU A 614 -16.05 -6.66 19.40
C GLU A 614 -15.36 -7.94 18.92
N SER A 615 -14.51 -7.82 17.91
CA SER A 615 -13.73 -8.92 17.33
C SER A 615 -12.26 -8.53 17.23
N SER A 616 -11.36 -9.51 17.34
CA SER A 616 -9.98 -9.32 16.89
C SER A 616 -9.96 -9.09 15.37
N MET A 617 -8.98 -8.33 14.87
CA MET A 617 -8.71 -8.24 13.43
C MET A 617 -8.12 -9.53 12.84
N THR A 618 -7.51 -10.37 13.69
CA THR A 618 -6.88 -11.65 13.28
C THR A 618 -7.85 -12.83 13.28
N GLU A 619 -8.97 -12.70 14.00
CA GLU A 619 -10.05 -13.69 14.04
C GLU A 619 -11.07 -13.34 13.00
#